data_AF-A0A8T4Y9K0-F1
#
_entry.id   AF-A0A8T4Y9K0-F1
#
_cell.length_a   1.000
_cell.length_b   1.000
_cell.length_c   1.000
_cell.angle_alpha   90.00
_cell.angle_beta   90.00
_cell.angle_gamma   90.00
#
_symmetry.space_group_name_H-M   'P 1'
#
loop_
_entity.id
_entity.type
_entity.pdbx_description
1 polymer ?
#
loop_
_entity_poly.entity_id
_entity_poly.type
_entity_poly.pdbx_seq_one_letter_code
_entity_poly.pdbx_strand_id
1 'polypeptide(L)' 'MIKMPYCPECGGEMLYIIATKHYVCQSCGLSVTQQELIELKEKLRSPNEGEEDEKEKRRKEYLKWWLSKKK' A
#
# COMPACT_ATOMS: atom_id res chain seq x y z
N MET A 1 11.23 14.76 2.03
CA MET A 1 11.49 13.48 1.30
C MET A 1 10.50 13.40 0.15
N ILE A 2 10.95 13.66 -1.08
CA ILE A 2 10.10 13.57 -2.28
C ILE A 2 9.92 12.07 -2.56
N LYS A 3 8.71 11.55 -2.36
CA LYS A 3 8.41 10.13 -2.53
C LYS A 3 8.30 9.85 -4.02
N MET A 4 9.32 9.21 -4.60
CA MET A 4 9.31 8.84 -6.02
C MET A 4 8.13 7.87 -6.27
N PRO A 5 7.28 8.12 -7.28
CA PRO A 5 6.20 7.20 -7.61
C PRO A 5 6.80 5.90 -8.12
N TYR A 6 6.50 4.80 -7.43
CA TYR A 6 6.83 3.45 -7.85
C TYR A 6 5.65 2.84 -8.60
N CYS A 7 5.98 1.97 -9.56
CA CYS A 7 4.99 1.24 -10.33
C CYS A 7 4.27 0.22 -9.43
N PRO A 8 2.93 0.22 -9.38
CA PRO A 8 2.16 -0.75 -8.61
C PRO A 8 2.34 -2.21 -9.08
N GLU A 9 2.69 -2.42 -10.35
CA GLU A 9 2.78 -3.76 -10.95
C GLU A 9 4.15 -4.43 -10.80
N CYS A 10 5.24 -3.66 -10.89
CA CYS A 10 6.60 -4.21 -10.94
C CYS A 10 7.56 -3.60 -9.90
N GLY A 11 7.12 -2.60 -9.13
CA GLY A 11 7.97 -1.89 -8.17
C GLY A 11 9.06 -1.01 -8.79
N GLY A 12 9.10 -0.90 -10.12
CA GLY A 12 10.07 -0.08 -10.86
C GLY A 12 9.81 1.42 -10.71
N GLU A 13 10.81 2.21 -11.09
CA GLU A 13 10.73 3.67 -11.06
C GLU A 13 9.78 4.18 -12.14
N MET A 14 8.92 5.13 -11.78
CA MET A 14 8.06 5.84 -12.73
C MET A 14 8.60 7.24 -13.01
N LEU A 15 8.63 7.59 -14.28
CA LEU A 15 9.00 8.91 -14.78
C LEU A 15 7.74 9.70 -15.12
N TYR A 16 7.66 10.94 -14.64
CA TYR A 16 6.57 11.84 -14.97
C TYR A 16 6.85 12.59 -16.27
N ILE A 17 6.05 12.34 -17.29
CA ILE A 17 6.12 13.02 -18.59
C ILE A 17 5.18 14.23 -18.56
N ILE A 18 5.75 15.42 -18.43
CA ILE A 18 4.97 16.67 -18.30
C ILE A 18 4.12 16.94 -19.55
N ALA A 19 4.63 16.58 -20.75
CA ALA A 19 3.96 16.82 -22.03
C ALA A 19 2.59 16.15 -22.10
N THR A 20 2.47 14.94 -21.57
CA THR A 20 1.21 14.17 -21.55
C THR A 20 0.56 14.17 -20.18
N LYS A 21 1.25 14.63 -19.12
CA LYS A 21 0.84 14.50 -17.71
C LYS A 21 0.64 13.04 -17.27
N HIS A 22 1.41 12.13 -17.85
CA HIS A 22 1.37 10.70 -17.52
C HIS A 22 2.61 10.28 -16.74
N TYR A 23 2.46 9.25 -15.92
CA TYR A 23 3.55 8.51 -15.30
C TYR A 23 3.84 7.27 -16.14
N VAL A 24 5.09 7.11 -16.55
CA VAL A 24 5.55 5.96 -17.34
C VAL A 24 6.57 5.18 -16.54
N CYS A 25 6.32 3.90 -16.31
CA CYS A 25 7.28 3.01 -15.68
C CYS A 25 8.41 2.64 -16.66
N GLN A 26 9.66 2.80 -16.23
CA GLN A 26 10.82 2.45 -17.06
C GLN A 26 11.06 0.94 -17.18
N SER A 27 10.50 0.12 -16.28
CA SER A 27 10.74 -1.32 -16.25
C SER A 27 9.68 -2.12 -17.00
N CYS A 28 8.39 -1.81 -16.84
CA CYS A 28 7.30 -2.52 -17.50
C CYS A 28 6.61 -1.74 -18.64
N GLY A 29 6.92 -0.45 -18.80
CA GLY A 29 6.31 0.41 -19.83
C GLY A 29 4.89 0.88 -19.49
N LEU A 30 4.39 0.64 -18.28
CA LEU A 30 3.06 1.09 -17.85
C LEU A 30 2.97 2.63 -17.90
N SER A 31 2.08 3.15 -18.76
CA SER A 31 1.74 4.57 -18.84
C SER A 31 0.37 4.83 -18.22
N VAL A 32 0.31 5.55 -17.11
CA VAL A 32 -0.95 5.86 -16.41
C VAL A 32 -1.00 7.32 -15.99
N THR A 33 -2.19 7.88 -15.90
CA THR A 33 -2.41 9.20 -15.32
C THR A 33 -2.26 9.17 -13.80
N GLN A 34 -2.21 10.36 -13.18
CA GLN A 34 -2.19 10.45 -11.72
C GLN A 34 -3.41 9.81 -11.05
N GLN A 35 -4.61 9.99 -11.64
CA GLN A 35 -5.84 9.42 -11.08
C GLN A 35 -5.84 7.90 -11.17
N GLU A 36 -5.50 7.34 -12.33
CA GLU A 36 -5.39 5.89 -12.51
C GLU A 36 -4.34 5.28 -11.57
N LEU A 37 -3.21 5.96 -11.35
CA LEU A 37 -2.19 5.50 -10.41
C LEU A 37 -2.73 5.43 -8.97
N ILE A 38 -3.58 6.38 -8.56
CA ILE A 38 -4.23 6.36 -7.25
C ILE A 38 -5.24 5.22 -7.20
N GLU A 39 -6.09 5.04 -8.22
CA GLU A 39 -7.07 3.96 -8.27
C GLU A 39 -6.43 2.57 -8.26
N LEU A 40 -5.33 2.37 -9.00
CA LEU A 40 -4.57 1.12 -8.99
C LEU A 40 -3.98 0.85 -7.60
N LYS A 41 -3.41 1.88 -6.97
CA LYS A 41 -2.90 1.75 -5.59
C LYS A 41 -4.01 1.46 -4.61
N GLU A 42 -5.15 2.12 -4.72
CA GLU A 42 -6.32 1.87 -3.87
C GLU A 42 -6.89 0.48 -4.08
N LYS A 43 -6.93 -0.04 -5.32
CA LYS A 43 -7.34 -1.43 -5.62
C LYS A 43 -6.38 -2.45 -5.03
N LEU A 44 -5.07 -2.24 -5.17
CA LEU A 44 -4.04 -3.10 -4.56
C LEU A 44 -4.00 -2.96 -3.03
N ARG A 45 -4.41 -1.80 -2.51
CA ARG A 45 -4.54 -1.52 -1.08
C ARG A 45 -5.89 -1.96 -0.52
N SER A 46 -6.87 -2.28 -1.36
CA SER A 46 -8.19 -2.79 -0.96
C SER A 46 -8.02 -4.18 -0.33
N PRO A 47 -8.63 -4.42 0.82
CA PRO A 47 -7.91 -4.23 2.06
C PRO A 47 -7.56 -5.55 2.72
N ASN A 48 -6.36 -5.61 3.26
CA ASN A 48 -6.05 -6.52 4.34
C ASN A 48 -6.71 -6.02 5.64
N GLU A 49 -8.03 -5.78 5.63
CA GLU A 49 -8.84 -5.59 6.85
C GLU A 49 -8.71 -6.82 7.77
N GLY A 50 -8.28 -7.98 7.27
CA GLY A 50 -7.93 -9.15 8.07
C GLY A 50 -6.68 -8.97 8.94
N GLU A 51 -5.60 -8.36 8.43
CA GLU A 51 -4.32 -8.29 9.17
C GLU A 51 -4.35 -7.33 10.36
N GLU A 52 -5.06 -6.21 10.24
CA GLU A 52 -5.16 -5.22 11.33
C GLU A 52 -6.11 -5.74 12.43
N ASP A 53 -7.20 -6.40 12.04
CA ASP A 53 -8.15 -7.06 12.94
C ASP A 53 -7.51 -8.28 13.66
N GLU A 54 -6.67 -9.06 12.97
CA GLU A 54 -5.89 -10.13 13.60
C GLU A 54 -4.85 -9.61 14.59
N LYS A 55 -4.14 -8.52 14.26
CA LYS A 55 -3.18 -7.88 15.17
C LYS A 55 -3.89 -7.34 16.42
N GLU A 56 -5.08 -6.78 16.28
CA GLU A 56 -5.86 -6.30 17.41
C GLU A 56 -6.38 -7.44 18.29
N LYS A 57 -6.90 -8.53 17.70
CA LYS A 57 -7.33 -9.74 18.42
C LYS A 57 -6.19 -10.34 19.25
N ARG A 58 -5.01 -10.51 18.65
CA ARG A 58 -3.82 -11.05 19.35
C ARG A 58 -3.40 -10.16 20.53
N ARG A 59 -3.49 -8.83 20.40
CA ARG A 59 -3.21 -7.88 21.50
C ARG A 59 -4.22 -8.03 22.64
N LYS A 60 -5.51 -8.14 22.31
CA LYS A 60 -6.60 -8.32 23.29
C LYS A 60 -6.47 -9.65 24.05
N GLU A 61 -6.14 -10.75 23.35
CA GLU A 61 -5.93 -12.05 23.97
C GLU A 61 -4.71 -12.09 24.89
N TYR A 62 -3.58 -11.50 24.46
CA TYR A 62 -2.38 -11.40 25.30
C TYR A 62 -2.64 -10.59 26.57
N LEU A 63 -3.36 -9.48 26.45
CA LEU A 63 -3.73 -8.64 27.60
C LEU A 63 -4.63 -9.42 28.59
N LYS A 64 -5.58 -10.20 28.07
CA LYS A 64 -6.49 -11.01 28.87
C LYS A 64 -5.74 -12.11 29.65
N TRP A 65 -4.84 -12.84 28.98
CA TRP A 65 -4.01 -13.87 29.63
C TRP A 65 -3.12 -13.28 30.74
N TRP A 66 -2.50 -12.14 30.48
CA TRP A 66 -1.62 -11.49 31.46
C TRP A 66 -2.38 -11.01 32.70
N LEU A 67 -3.59 -10.46 32.52
CA LEU A 67 -4.45 -10.05 33.64
C LEU A 67 -4.97 -11.24 34.45
N SER A 68 -5.25 -12.39 33.82
CA SER A 68 -5.68 -13.61 34.52
C SER A 68 -4.60 -14.21 35.43
N LYS A 69 -3.31 -13.94 35.16
CA LYS A 69 -2.19 -14.45 35.96
C LYS A 69 -1.84 -13.59 37.18
N LYS A 70 -2.45 -12.40 37.29
CA LYS A 70 -2.16 -11.39 38.32
C LYS A 70 -3.16 -11.42 39.49
N LYS A 71 -3.98 -12.47 39.57
CA LYS A 71 -5.00 -12.72 40.58
C LYS A 71 -4.77 -14.09 41.20
#